data_AF-A0A381TES2-F1
#
_entry.id   AF-A0A381TES2-F1
#
_cell.length_a   1.000
_cell.length_b   1.000
_cell.length_c   1.000
_cell.angle_alpha   90.00
_cell.angle_beta   90.00
_cell.angle_gamma   90.00
#
_symmetry.space_group_name_H-M   'P 1'
#
loop_
_entity.id
_entity.type
_entity.pdbx_description
1 polymer ?
#
loop_
_entity_poly.entity_id
_entity_poly.type
_entity_poly.pdbx_seq_one_letter_code
_entity_poly.pdbx_strand_id
1 'polypeptide(L)'
;MATPAEQVNQGFTDAQGVNNSPRDTYIYKDFSLFFTPNPVTGDVTKVTDVQDIKRSVRNLVLTNRFDKPFHPEIASHVRDLLFEPFTPITATLVRNRIETVLENYEPRITVTSVDIIDPSFQHMDNNSLNVSINFTLKNDPNIQTVDILLERIR
;
A
#
# COMPACT_ATOMS: atom_id res chain seq x y z
N MET A 1 -25.68 6.51 18.75
CA MET A 1 -24.64 5.60 18.23
C MET A 1 -23.35 6.38 18.17
N ALA A 2 -22.33 6.01 18.96
CA ALA A 2 -21.04 6.69 18.93
C ALA A 2 -20.28 6.23 17.66
N THR A 3 -19.90 7.18 16.81
CA THR A 3 -18.96 6.94 15.72
C THR A 3 -17.62 6.46 16.29
N PRO A 4 -16.89 5.55 15.61
CA PRO A 4 -15.55 5.15 16.03
C PRO A 4 -14.68 6.39 16.21
N ALA A 5 -13.81 6.41 17.23
CA ALA A 5 -12.88 7.51 17.45
C ALA A 5 -12.02 7.70 16.20
N GLU A 6 -12.24 8.82 15.52
CA GLU A 6 -11.54 9.19 14.30
C GLU A 6 -10.08 9.48 14.63
N GLN A 7 -9.14 8.89 13.89
CA GLN A 7 -7.72 9.16 14.11
C GLN A 7 -7.41 10.59 13.63
N VAL A 8 -7.37 11.53 14.57
CA VAL A 8 -7.07 12.95 14.30
C VAL A 8 -5.56 13.17 14.36
N ASN A 9 -4.99 13.62 13.25
CA ASN A 9 -3.60 14.06 13.18
C ASN A 9 -3.48 15.47 13.76
N GLN A 10 -2.85 15.57 14.94
CA GLN A 10 -2.82 16.76 15.82
C GLN A 10 -2.09 17.99 15.22
N GLY A 11 -1.47 17.86 14.05
CA GLY A 11 -0.68 18.92 13.38
C GLY A 11 -1.43 19.69 12.28
N PHE A 12 -2.70 19.39 12.02
CA PHE A 12 -3.46 19.92 10.89
C PHE A 12 -4.79 20.57 11.36
N THR A 13 -5.34 21.50 10.57
CA THR A 13 -6.66 22.13 10.86
C THR A 13 -7.74 21.04 10.95
N ASP A 14 -8.83 21.26 11.70
CA ASP A 14 -9.89 20.24 11.97
C ASP A 14 -10.37 19.44 10.74
N ALA A 15 -10.34 20.04 9.53
CA ALA A 15 -10.72 19.38 8.28
C ALA A 15 -9.59 18.58 7.57
N GLN A 16 -8.33 18.86 7.90
CA GLN A 16 -7.13 18.18 7.35
C GLN A 16 -6.58 17.11 8.30
N GLY A 17 -6.95 17.15 9.58
CA GLY A 17 -6.52 16.18 10.59
C GLY A 17 -7.25 14.84 10.51
N VAL A 18 -8.36 14.76 9.80
CA VAL A 18 -9.20 13.56 9.68
C VAL A 18 -9.01 12.88 8.33
N ASN A 19 -9.01 11.54 8.31
CA ASN A 19 -8.91 10.78 7.07
C ASN A 19 -10.19 10.85 6.23
N ASN A 20 -11.34 11.23 6.80
CA ASN A 20 -12.61 11.33 6.07
C ASN A 20 -13.11 12.77 6.09
N SER A 21 -13.53 13.29 4.94
CA SER A 21 -14.22 14.56 4.85
C SER A 21 -15.74 14.34 4.75
N PRO A 22 -16.58 15.17 5.41
CA PRO A 22 -18.03 15.19 5.17
C PRO A 22 -18.39 15.53 3.71
N ARG A 23 -17.44 16.02 2.92
CA ARG A 23 -17.59 16.39 1.52
C ARG A 23 -17.32 15.22 0.55
N ASP A 24 -16.82 14.09 1.05
CA ASP A 24 -16.49 12.94 0.22
C ASP A 24 -17.76 12.22 -0.22
N THR A 25 -17.89 12.00 -1.53
CA THR A 25 -19.05 11.31 -2.12
C THR A 25 -19.04 9.81 -1.83
N TYR A 26 -17.87 9.22 -1.64
CA TYR A 26 -17.68 7.81 -1.32
C TYR A 26 -16.52 7.65 -0.33
N ILE A 27 -16.75 6.90 0.74
CA ILE A 27 -15.73 6.59 1.76
C ILE A 27 -15.45 5.09 1.70
N TYR A 28 -14.25 4.69 1.30
CA TYR A 28 -13.82 3.30 1.36
C TYR A 28 -13.65 2.87 2.83
N LYS A 29 -14.11 1.67 3.19
CA LYS A 29 -14.01 1.17 4.57
C LYS A 29 -13.71 -0.32 4.55
N ASP A 30 -12.75 -0.73 5.36
CA ASP A 30 -12.41 -2.14 5.59
C ASP A 30 -12.17 -2.41 7.09
N PHE A 31 -12.05 -3.67 7.48
CA PHE A 31 -11.70 -4.07 8.83
C PHE A 31 -10.19 -4.02 9.08
N SER A 32 -9.79 -3.75 10.32
CA SER A 32 -8.40 -3.86 10.74
C SER A 32 -7.93 -5.32 10.72
N LEU A 33 -6.77 -5.57 10.12
CA LEU A 33 -6.14 -6.89 10.01
C LEU A 33 -5.74 -7.46 11.38
N PHE A 34 -5.61 -6.57 12.37
CA PHE A 34 -5.29 -6.91 13.76
C PHE A 34 -6.52 -7.29 14.58
N PHE A 35 -7.73 -7.15 14.02
CA PHE A 35 -9.01 -7.42 14.69
C PHE A 35 -9.13 -6.81 16.10
N THR A 36 -8.48 -5.65 16.31
CA THR A 36 -8.50 -4.97 17.61
C THR A 36 -9.94 -4.52 17.90
N PRO A 37 -10.48 -4.78 19.09
CA PRO A 37 -11.81 -4.32 19.46
C PRO A 37 -11.82 -2.81 19.65
N ASN A 38 -12.91 -2.17 19.23
CA ASN A 38 -13.17 -0.77 19.47
C ASN A 38 -13.42 -0.59 20.98
N PRO A 39 -12.67 0.30 21.67
CA PRO A 39 -12.79 0.46 23.12
C PRO A 39 -14.18 0.96 23.57
N VAL A 40 -14.95 1.56 22.67
CA VAL A 40 -16.29 2.10 22.97
C VAL A 40 -17.40 1.11 22.61
N THR A 41 -17.37 0.54 21.40
CA THR A 41 -18.47 -0.32 20.91
C THR A 41 -18.23 -1.81 21.07
N GLY A 42 -16.97 -2.24 21.27
CA GLY A 42 -16.59 -3.66 21.29
C GLY A 42 -16.49 -4.31 19.91
N ASP A 43 -16.87 -3.62 18.84
CA ASP A 43 -16.80 -4.13 17.46
C ASP A 43 -15.37 -4.16 16.91
N VAL A 44 -15.14 -4.86 15.81
CA VAL A 44 -13.85 -4.81 15.10
C VAL A 44 -13.57 -3.39 14.59
N THR A 45 -12.36 -2.90 14.86
CA THR A 45 -11.87 -1.61 14.36
C THR A 45 -11.86 -1.56 12.83
N LYS A 46 -12.23 -0.40 12.28
CA LYS A 46 -12.32 -0.16 10.84
C LYS A 46 -11.17 0.74 10.40
N VAL A 47 -10.65 0.49 9.21
CA VAL A 47 -9.70 1.34 8.50
C VAL A 47 -10.48 2.05 7.39
N THR A 48 -10.27 3.34 7.24
CA THR A 48 -11.04 4.16 6.29
C THR A 48 -10.16 4.83 5.23
N ASP A 49 -10.75 4.95 4.06
CA ASP A 49 -10.33 5.71 2.90
C ASP A 49 -8.85 5.52 2.52
N VAL A 50 -8.03 6.58 2.60
CA VAL A 50 -6.59 6.53 2.25
C VAL A 50 -5.86 5.38 2.96
N GLN A 51 -6.14 5.14 4.24
CA GLN A 51 -5.43 4.11 5.00
C GLN A 51 -5.81 2.69 4.54
N ASP A 52 -7.07 2.49 4.12
CA ASP A 52 -7.53 1.23 3.55
C ASP A 52 -6.82 0.96 2.22
N ILE A 53 -6.78 1.98 1.35
CA ILE A 53 -6.13 1.89 0.05
C ILE A 53 -4.62 1.63 0.20
N LYS A 54 -3.92 2.34 1.09
CA LYS A 54 -2.49 2.12 1.36
C LYS A 54 -2.21 0.67 1.76
N ARG A 55 -3.12 0.07 2.54
CA ARG A 55 -3.01 -1.33 2.95
C ARG A 55 -3.31 -2.30 1.81
N SER A 56 -4.31 -2.03 0.98
CA SER A 56 -4.60 -2.82 -0.23
C SER A 56 -3.40 -2.84 -1.18
N VAL A 57 -2.82 -1.67 -1.47
CA VAL A 57 -1.60 -1.51 -2.29
C VAL A 57 -0.46 -2.35 -1.73
N ARG A 58 -0.18 -2.24 -0.43
CA ARG A 58 0.86 -3.05 0.23
C ARG A 58 0.59 -4.54 0.07
N ASN A 59 -0.65 -4.98 0.29
CA ASN A 59 -1.01 -6.40 0.19
C ASN A 59 -0.82 -6.92 -1.24
N LEU A 60 -1.29 -6.19 -2.25
CA LEU A 60 -1.15 -6.58 -3.66
C LEU A 60 0.33 -6.72 -4.06
N VAL A 61 1.17 -5.75 -3.69
CA VAL A 61 2.61 -5.79 -3.98
C VAL A 61 3.29 -6.95 -3.27
N LEU A 62 2.86 -7.29 -2.05
CA LEU A 62 3.40 -8.42 -1.29
C LEU A 62 2.74 -9.77 -1.63
N THR A 63 1.80 -9.84 -2.58
CA THR A 63 1.14 -11.09 -2.95
C THR A 63 2.04 -11.90 -3.90
N ASN A 64 2.38 -13.12 -3.50
CA ASN A 64 3.14 -14.07 -4.30
C ASN A 64 2.23 -14.97 -5.15
N ARG A 65 2.84 -15.71 -6.08
CA ARG A 65 2.13 -16.74 -6.84
C ARG A 65 1.54 -17.77 -5.88
N PHE A 66 0.29 -18.15 -6.14
CA PHE A 66 -0.48 -19.14 -5.38
C PHE A 66 -0.99 -18.69 -3.99
N ASP A 67 -0.75 -17.45 -3.56
CA ASP A 67 -1.40 -16.89 -2.36
C ASP A 67 -2.93 -16.79 -2.54
N LYS A 68 -3.39 -16.66 -3.79
CA LYS A 68 -4.81 -16.74 -4.19
C LYS A 68 -5.03 -17.97 -5.08
N PRO A 69 -5.52 -19.11 -4.53
CA PRO A 69 -5.61 -20.38 -5.26
C PRO A 69 -6.41 -20.33 -6.57
N PHE A 70 -7.48 -19.54 -6.60
CA PHE A 70 -8.37 -19.42 -7.76
C PHE A 70 -8.02 -18.25 -8.69
N HIS A 71 -7.05 -17.43 -8.29
CA HIS A 71 -6.61 -16.24 -9.02
C HIS A 71 -5.08 -16.12 -9.00
N PRO A 72 -4.35 -17.10 -9.58
CA PRO A 72 -2.88 -17.07 -9.61
C PRO A 72 -2.31 -15.90 -10.42
N GLU A 73 -3.13 -15.25 -11.25
CA GLU A 73 -2.83 -14.04 -12.00
C GLU A 73 -2.65 -12.80 -11.11
N ILE A 74 -3.19 -12.82 -9.88
CA ILE A 74 -3.05 -11.73 -8.90
C ILE A 74 -1.78 -11.97 -8.10
N ALA A 75 -0.63 -11.76 -8.73
CA ALA A 75 0.66 -11.90 -8.10
C ALA A 75 1.65 -10.91 -8.68
N SER A 76 2.47 -10.31 -7.82
CA SER A 76 3.43 -9.28 -8.24
C SER A 76 4.76 -9.87 -8.71
N HIS A 77 5.11 -11.07 -8.24
CA HIS A 77 6.41 -11.74 -8.48
C HIS A 77 7.62 -10.86 -8.16
N VAL A 78 7.47 -9.80 -7.36
CA VAL A 78 8.57 -8.85 -7.12
C VAL A 78 9.65 -9.50 -6.26
N ARG A 79 9.26 -10.38 -5.33
CA ARG A 79 10.21 -11.13 -4.48
C ARG A 79 11.12 -12.06 -5.29
N ASP A 80 10.64 -12.59 -6.41
CA ASP A 80 11.44 -13.50 -7.25
C ASP A 80 12.66 -12.77 -7.83
N LEU A 81 12.54 -11.45 -8.07
CA LEU A 81 13.62 -10.61 -8.59
C LEU A 81 14.69 -10.29 -7.54
N LEU A 82 14.42 -10.49 -6.25
CA LEU A 82 15.41 -10.26 -5.20
C LEU A 82 16.55 -11.28 -5.23
N PHE A 83 16.38 -12.39 -5.95
CA PHE A 83 17.41 -13.42 -6.14
C PHE A 83 18.28 -13.20 -7.38
N GLU A 84 17.87 -12.29 -8.27
CA GLU A 84 18.62 -11.95 -9.48
C GLU A 84 19.68 -10.89 -9.16
N PRO A 85 20.79 -10.82 -9.93
CA PRO A 85 21.75 -9.75 -9.78
C PRO A 85 21.08 -8.39 -10.04
N PHE A 86 21.13 -7.51 -9.06
CA PHE A 86 20.45 -6.22 -9.18
C PHE A 86 21.20 -5.30 -10.15
N THR A 87 20.55 -5.02 -11.28
CA THR A 87 21.02 -4.16 -12.36
C THR A 87 19.97 -3.09 -12.65
N PRO A 88 20.29 -2.02 -13.41
CA PRO A 88 19.28 -1.07 -13.86
C PRO A 88 18.09 -1.73 -14.61
N ILE A 89 18.34 -2.89 -15.22
CA ILE A 89 17.32 -3.69 -15.91
C ILE A 89 16.37 -4.34 -14.90
N THR A 90 16.88 -4.98 -13.84
CA THR A 90 16.03 -5.57 -12.80
C THR A 90 15.24 -4.50 -12.04
N ALA A 91 15.84 -3.32 -11.79
CA ALA A 91 15.15 -2.20 -11.18
C ALA A 91 13.93 -1.73 -12.02
N THR A 92 14.11 -1.64 -13.34
CA THR A 92 13.02 -1.34 -14.27
C THR A 92 11.97 -2.45 -14.29
N LEU A 93 12.39 -3.72 -14.22
CA LEU A 93 11.48 -4.86 -14.18
C LEU A 93 10.62 -4.88 -12.90
N VAL A 94 11.22 -4.58 -11.74
CA VAL A 94 10.52 -4.43 -10.46
C VAL A 94 9.44 -3.34 -10.59
N ARG A 95 9.82 -2.16 -11.10
CA ARG A 95 8.89 -1.05 -11.34
C ARG A 95 7.71 -1.46 -12.20
N ASN A 96 7.98 -2.03 -13.38
CA ASN A 96 6.95 -2.45 -14.33
C ASN A 96 6.01 -3.50 -13.74
N ARG A 97 6.53 -4.45 -12.94
CA ARG A 97 5.69 -5.47 -12.27
C ARG A 97 4.74 -4.84 -11.25
N ILE A 98 5.26 -3.93 -10.42
CA ILE A 98 4.44 -3.21 -9.43
C ILE A 98 3.36 -2.38 -10.12
N GLU A 99 3.74 -1.59 -11.12
CA GLU A 99 2.80 -0.77 -11.89
C GLU A 99 1.70 -1.62 -12.53
N THR A 100 2.08 -2.69 -13.24
CA THR A 100 1.13 -3.59 -13.92
C THR A 100 0.13 -4.21 -12.94
N VAL A 101 0.57 -4.64 -11.75
CA VAL A 101 -0.32 -5.26 -10.75
C VAL A 101 -1.28 -4.24 -10.17
N LEU A 102 -0.80 -3.04 -9.85
CA LEU A 102 -1.63 -1.98 -9.28
C LEU A 102 -2.64 -1.45 -10.29
N GLU A 103 -2.25 -1.26 -11.55
CA GLU A 103 -3.16 -0.82 -12.61
C GLU A 103 -4.29 -1.84 -12.87
N ASN A 104 -3.98 -3.14 -12.80
CA ASN A 104 -4.96 -4.19 -13.06
C ASN A 104 -5.91 -4.47 -11.88
N TYR A 105 -5.40 -4.41 -10.65
CA TYR A 105 -6.14 -4.90 -9.47
C TYR A 105 -6.51 -3.83 -8.45
N GLU A 106 -6.07 -2.58 -8.61
CA GLU A 106 -6.43 -1.47 -7.72
C GLU A 106 -7.01 -0.28 -8.51
N PRO A 107 -8.28 -0.34 -8.95
CA PRO A 107 -8.87 0.67 -9.83
C PRO A 107 -9.11 2.03 -9.16
N ARG A 108 -8.94 2.13 -7.84
CA ARG A 108 -9.19 3.35 -7.04
C ARG A 108 -8.03 4.35 -7.12
N ILE A 109 -6.83 3.88 -7.44
CA ILE A 109 -5.62 4.70 -7.49
C ILE A 109 -5.18 4.98 -8.92
N THR A 110 -4.34 6.00 -9.07
CA THR A 110 -3.50 6.22 -10.25
C THR A 110 -2.06 6.26 -9.77
N VAL A 111 -1.22 5.35 -10.25
CA VAL A 111 0.19 5.29 -9.87
C VAL A 111 0.93 6.45 -10.51
N THR A 112 1.63 7.26 -9.69
CA THR A 112 2.41 8.41 -10.14
C THR A 112 3.87 8.02 -10.36
N SER A 113 4.47 7.33 -9.38
CA SER A 113 5.83 6.81 -9.49
C SER A 113 6.06 5.62 -8.58
N VAL A 114 6.98 4.75 -8.99
CA VAL A 114 7.54 3.69 -8.15
C VAL A 114 9.04 3.89 -8.07
N ASP A 115 9.50 4.25 -6.88
CA ASP A 115 10.87 4.66 -6.60
C ASP A 115 11.55 3.62 -5.71
N ILE A 116 12.76 3.22 -6.07
CA ILE A 116 13.55 2.28 -5.28
C ILE A 116 14.52 3.11 -4.44
N ILE A 117 14.31 3.11 -3.12
CA ILE A 117 15.12 3.86 -2.14
C ILE A 117 16.41 3.05 -1.84
N ASP A 118 17.19 2.75 -2.88
CA ASP A 118 18.58 2.31 -2.75
C ASP A 118 19.41 2.83 -3.94
N PRO A 119 19.72 4.15 -3.95
CA PRO A 119 20.49 4.77 -5.04
C PRO A 119 21.97 4.37 -5.04
N SER A 120 22.49 3.79 -3.96
CA SER A 120 23.91 3.47 -3.77
C SER A 120 24.22 1.98 -3.78
N PHE A 121 23.22 1.11 -3.99
CA PHE A 121 23.39 -0.35 -4.10
C PHE A 121 24.01 -0.98 -2.82
N GLN A 122 23.92 -0.31 -1.67
CA GLN A 122 24.63 -0.72 -0.45
C GLN A 122 23.86 -1.70 0.42
N HIS A 123 22.54 -1.79 0.29
CA HIS A 123 21.72 -2.79 1.00
C HIS A 123 21.63 -4.12 0.22
N MET A 124 22.32 -4.22 -0.93
CA MET A 124 22.27 -5.36 -1.83
C MET A 124 22.91 -6.64 -1.27
N ASP A 125 23.85 -6.53 -0.33
CA ASP A 125 24.46 -7.70 0.31
C ASP A 125 23.42 -8.54 1.08
N ASN A 126 22.27 -7.95 1.44
CA ASN A 126 21.22 -8.60 2.23
C ASN A 126 19.99 -9.01 1.41
N ASN A 127 20.00 -8.87 0.08
CA ASN A 127 18.84 -9.16 -0.80
C ASN A 127 17.55 -8.46 -0.32
N SER A 128 17.68 -7.23 0.18
CA SER A 128 16.55 -6.39 0.58
C SER A 128 16.43 -5.16 -0.31
N LEU A 129 15.21 -4.69 -0.53
CA LEU A 129 14.91 -3.59 -1.42
C LEU A 129 13.78 -2.75 -0.80
N ASN A 130 14.03 -1.46 -0.61
CA ASN A 130 13.02 -0.53 -0.11
C ASN A 130 12.35 0.18 -1.30
N VAL A 131 11.05 -0.01 -1.47
CA VAL A 131 10.25 0.61 -2.54
C VAL A 131 9.32 1.65 -1.94
N SER A 132 9.34 2.85 -2.50
CA SER A 132 8.34 3.88 -2.28
C SER A 132 7.39 3.94 -3.46
N ILE A 133 6.10 3.80 -3.19
CA ILE A 133 5.04 3.87 -4.20
C ILE A 133 4.27 5.17 -3.97
N ASN A 134 4.32 6.06 -4.94
CA ASN A 134 3.57 7.31 -4.96
C ASN A 134 2.36 7.16 -5.88
N PHE A 135 1.18 7.44 -5.36
CA PHE A 135 -0.07 7.38 -6.12
C PHE A 135 -1.02 8.49 -5.69
N THR A 136 -1.98 8.78 -6.55
CA THR A 136 -3.13 9.65 -6.22
C THR A 136 -4.39 8.81 -6.20
N LEU A 137 -5.39 9.26 -5.43
CA LEU A 137 -6.74 8.67 -5.52
C LEU A 137 -7.45 9.31 -6.72
N LYS A 138 -8.32 8.57 -7.40
CA LYS A 138 -9.10 9.16 -8.51
C LYS A 138 -9.95 10.36 -8.10
N ASN A 139 -10.33 10.43 -6.83
CA ASN A 139 -11.18 11.48 -6.28
C ASN A 139 -10.38 12.60 -5.57
N ASP A 140 -9.09 12.40 -5.29
CA ASP A 140 -8.25 13.34 -4.56
C ASP A 140 -6.88 13.51 -5.25
N PRO A 141 -6.52 14.74 -5.70
CA PRO A 141 -5.23 15.00 -6.33
C PRO A 141 -4.03 14.92 -5.36
N ASN A 142 -4.24 14.77 -4.05
CA ASN A 142 -3.14 14.65 -3.08
C ASN A 142 -2.32 13.38 -3.33
N ILE A 143 -0.99 13.54 -3.41
CA ILE A 143 -0.07 12.42 -3.56
C ILE A 143 0.04 11.69 -2.22
N GLN A 144 -0.17 10.38 -2.27
CA GLN A 144 -0.04 9.47 -1.16
C GLN A 144 1.13 8.53 -1.40
N THR A 145 1.94 8.36 -0.36
CA THR A 145 3.12 7.49 -0.40
C THR A 145 2.92 6.27 0.48
N VAL A 146 3.39 5.11 -0.01
CA VAL A 146 3.51 3.86 0.73
C VAL A 146 4.91 3.32 0.56
N ASP A 147 5.60 3.18 1.69
CA ASP A 147 6.90 2.51 1.74
C ASP A 147 6.72 1.03 2.06
N ILE A 148 7.42 0.20 1.30
CA ILE A 148 7.40 -1.25 1.39
C ILE A 148 8.84 -1.75 1.40
N LEU A 149 9.21 -2.42 2.50
CA LEU A 149 10.43 -3.20 2.56
C LEU A 149 10.17 -4.58 1.96
N LEU A 150 10.90 -4.89 0.89
CA LEU A 150 10.93 -6.20 0.29
C LEU A 150 12.19 -6.90 0.79
N GLU A 151 12.02 -7.96 1.56
CA GLU A 151 13.11 -8.77 2.08
C GLU A 151 12.81 -10.26 1.93
N ARG A 152 13.88 -11.05 1.92
CA ARG A 152 13.77 -12.50 1.95
C ARG A 152 13.28 -12.95 3.33
N ILE A 153 12.20 -13.72 3.35
CA ILE A 153 11.78 -14.49 4.53
C ILE A 153 12.82 -15.60 4.74
N ARG A 154 13.45 -15.63 5.92
CA ARG A 154 14.43 -16.65 6.32
C ARG A 154 13.74 -17.89 6.88
#